data_AF-A0A5C6LQZ0-F1
#
_entry.id   AF-A0A5C6LQZ0-F1
#
_cell.length_a   1.000
_cell.length_b   1.000
_cell.length_c   1.000
_cell.angle_alpha   90.00
_cell.angle_beta   90.00
_cell.angle_gamma   90.00
#
_symmetry.space_group_name_H-M   'P 1'
#
loop_
_entity.id
_entity.type
_entity.pdbx_description
1 polymer ?
#
loop_
_entity_poly.entity_id
_entity_poly.type
_entity_poly.pdbx_seq_one_letter_code
_entity_poly.pdbx_strand_id
1 'polypeptide(L)'
;MYELLQIRAQLETMPYKNTASLFELRMVLMNTGTLLTSRHLANQRGEKDIMTSKLLLSTFRNVRNYYHILETTKEAHEQCFKNIKELALQDLVSLYRKLRTSNVVNMPQEQQVLSAAR
;
A
#
# COMPACT_ATOMS: atom_id res chain seq x y z
N MET A 1 3.06 7.63 -6.19
CA MET A 1 3.98 6.56 -5.72
C MET A 1 4.92 7.07 -4.64
N TYR A 2 5.33 8.33 -4.70
CA TYR A 2 6.04 9.01 -3.62
C TYR A 2 5.24 9.03 -2.30
N GLU A 3 3.92 9.24 -2.31
CA GLU A 3 3.14 9.27 -1.06
C GLU A 3 3.12 7.91 -0.34
N LEU A 4 3.13 6.79 -1.08
CA LEU A 4 3.28 5.45 -0.49
C LEU A 4 4.63 5.30 0.23
N LEU A 5 5.70 5.86 -0.33
CA LEU A 5 7.02 5.85 0.29
C LEU A 5 7.08 6.74 1.53
N GLN A 6 6.40 7.88 1.52
CA GLN A 6 6.29 8.77 2.69
C GLN A 6 5.55 8.09 3.85
N ILE A 7 4.41 7.46 3.57
CA ILE A 7 3.65 6.70 4.58
C ILE A 7 4.49 5.55 5.14
N ARG A 8 5.22 4.83 4.27
CA ARG A 8 6.14 3.78 4.69
C ARG A 8 7.22 4.32 5.64
N ALA A 9 7.90 5.40 5.27
CA ALA A 9 8.93 6.00 6.11
C ALA A 9 8.37 6.47 7.46
N GLN A 10 7.13 6.99 7.47
CA GLN A 10 6.43 7.34 8.70
C GLN A 10 6.19 6.11 9.59
N LEU A 11 5.73 4.99 9.03
CA LEU A 11 5.51 3.75 9.79
C LEU A 11 6.84 3.13 10.30
N GLU A 12 7.90 3.15 9.51
CA GLU A 12 9.22 2.63 9.89
C GLU A 12 9.76 3.36 11.13
N THR A 13 9.60 4.68 11.16
CA THR A 13 10.11 5.54 12.23
C THR A 13 9.20 5.65 13.45
N MET A 14 7.96 5.13 13.40
CA MET A 14 6.99 5.26 14.48
C MET A 14 7.29 4.31 15.65
N PRO A 15 7.62 4.83 16.85
CA PRO A 15 7.83 4.01 18.05
C PRO A 15 6.53 3.86 18.84
N TYR A 16 6.41 2.78 19.60
CA TYR A 16 5.39 2.70 20.65
C TYR A 16 5.87 3.46 21.88
N LYS A 17 5.09 4.43 22.36
CA LYS A 17 5.40 5.21 23.58
C LYS A 17 4.42 4.89 24.71
N ASN A 18 3.13 4.86 24.37
CA ASN A 18 2.02 4.59 25.28
C ASN A 18 0.77 4.26 24.46
N THR A 19 -0.38 4.17 25.12
CA THR A 19 -1.67 3.83 24.48
C THR A 19 -2.09 4.83 23.39
N ALA A 20 -1.66 6.09 23.46
CA ALA A 20 -1.94 7.09 22.41
C ALA A 20 -1.27 6.74 21.07
N SER A 21 -0.18 5.96 21.08
CA SER A 21 0.47 5.48 19.86
C SER A 21 -0.47 4.63 18.99
N LEU A 22 -1.48 3.96 19.58
CA LEU A 22 -2.51 3.24 18.81
C LEU A 22 -3.37 4.21 17.98
N PHE A 23 -3.72 5.36 18.54
CA PHE A 23 -4.47 6.39 17.83
C PHE A 23 -3.63 7.01 16.71
N GLU A 24 -2.36 7.32 16.97
CA GLU A 24 -1.45 7.82 15.95
C GLU A 24 -1.31 6.82 14.78
N LEU A 25 -1.15 5.53 15.08
CA LEU A 25 -1.10 4.49 14.06
C LEU A 25 -2.41 4.39 13.27
N ARG A 26 -3.57 4.51 13.93
CA ARG A 26 -4.88 4.58 13.26
C ARG A 26 -4.97 5.76 12.30
N MET A 27 -4.45 6.93 12.65
CA MET A 27 -4.41 8.09 11.74
C MET A 27 -3.57 7.82 10.50
N VAL A 28 -2.41 7.15 10.65
CA VAL A 28 -1.58 6.74 9.51
C VAL A 28 -2.31 5.73 8.62
N LEU A 29 -2.99 4.75 9.21
CA LEU A 29 -3.80 3.77 8.46
C LEU A 29 -4.97 4.44 7.74
N MET A 30 -5.64 5.41 8.36
CA MET A 30 -6.70 6.18 7.71
C MET A 30 -6.18 6.95 6.49
N ASN A 31 -5.05 7.66 6.64
CA ASN A 31 -4.39 8.36 5.53
C ASN A 31 -4.00 7.40 4.41
N THR A 32 -3.52 6.21 4.77
CA THR A 32 -3.21 5.13 3.83
C THR A 32 -4.47 4.70 3.07
N GLY A 33 -5.59 4.47 3.76
CA GLY A 33 -6.87 4.12 3.14
C GLY A 33 -7.38 5.18 2.17
N THR A 34 -7.26 6.46 2.54
CA THR A 34 -7.60 7.60 1.67
C THR A 34 -6.74 7.62 0.41
N LEU A 35 -5.42 7.42 0.54
CA LEU A 35 -4.51 7.37 -0.60
C LEU A 35 -4.86 6.21 -1.54
N LEU A 36 -5.07 5.01 -1.00
CA LEU A 36 -5.41 3.83 -1.81
C LEU A 36 -6.72 4.03 -2.58
N THR A 37 -7.72 4.62 -1.94
CA THR A 37 -9.02 4.94 -2.55
C THR A 37 -8.85 5.99 -3.66
N SER A 38 -8.11 7.07 -3.39
CA SER A 38 -7.83 8.11 -4.38
C SER A 38 -7.11 7.55 -5.61
N ARG A 39 -6.11 6.68 -5.39
CA ARG A 39 -5.38 6.00 -6.47
C ARG A 39 -6.27 5.03 -7.25
N HIS A 40 -7.16 4.31 -6.58
CA HIS A 40 -8.11 3.44 -7.25
C HIS A 40 -9.06 4.25 -8.14
N LEU A 41 -9.61 5.36 -7.65
CA LEU A 41 -10.46 6.26 -8.43
C LEU A 41 -9.71 6.86 -9.62
N ALA A 42 -8.45 7.27 -9.44
CA ALA A 42 -7.62 7.76 -10.54
C ALA A 42 -7.40 6.67 -11.60
N ASN A 43 -7.11 5.43 -11.19
CA ASN A 43 -6.99 4.29 -12.10
C ASN A 43 -8.30 4.04 -12.88
N GLN A 44 -9.46 4.16 -12.22
CA GLN A 44 -10.77 4.01 -12.85
C GLN A 44 -11.10 5.12 -13.87
N ARG A 45 -10.56 6.34 -13.66
CA ARG A 45 -10.71 7.47 -14.60
C ARG A 45 -9.75 7.38 -15.79
N GLY A 46 -8.59 6.74 -15.61
CA GLY A 46 -7.56 6.58 -16.63
C GLY A 46 -7.70 5.26 -17.41
N GLU A 47 -6.59 4.53 -17.52
CA GLU A 47 -6.44 3.29 -18.31
C GLU A 47 -7.27 2.10 -17.80
N LYS A 48 -7.86 2.20 -16.60
CA LYS A 48 -8.69 1.16 -15.98
C LYS A 48 -7.97 -0.18 -15.84
N ASP A 49 -6.70 -0.16 -15.44
CA ASP A 49 -5.95 -1.38 -15.18
C ASP A 49 -6.62 -2.19 -14.05
N ILE A 50 -7.09 -3.39 -14.41
CA ILE A 50 -7.84 -4.27 -13.50
C ILE A 50 -6.94 -4.78 -12.38
N MET A 51 -5.68 -5.08 -12.67
CA MET A 51 -4.74 -5.65 -11.71
C MET A 51 -4.36 -4.61 -10.66
N THR A 52 -4.08 -3.38 -11.08
CA THR A 52 -3.85 -2.22 -10.22
C THR A 52 -5.05 -2.00 -9.31
N SER A 53 -6.27 -2.03 -9.85
CA SER A 53 -7.49 -1.91 -9.03
C SER A 53 -7.63 -3.03 -8.00
N LYS A 54 -7.38 -4.29 -8.39
CA LYS A 54 -7.41 -5.44 -7.47
C LYS A 54 -6.39 -5.30 -6.35
N LEU A 55 -5.15 -4.90 -6.68
CA LEU A 55 -4.09 -4.69 -5.70
C LEU A 55 -4.44 -3.59 -4.70
N LEU A 56 -4.87 -2.42 -5.19
CA LEU A 56 -5.24 -1.29 -4.35
C LEU A 56 -6.41 -1.63 -3.41
N LEU A 57 -7.45 -2.29 -3.92
CA LEU A 57 -8.60 -2.69 -3.12
C LEU A 57 -8.26 -3.79 -2.10
N SER A 58 -7.38 -4.73 -2.47
CA SER A 58 -6.92 -5.78 -1.55
C SER A 58 -6.15 -5.17 -0.38
N THR A 59 -5.16 -4.30 -0.65
CA THR A 59 -4.41 -3.61 0.40
C THR A 59 -5.32 -2.72 1.23
N PHE A 60 -6.31 -2.05 0.63
CA PHE A 60 -7.28 -1.24 1.36
C PHE A 60 -8.07 -2.06 2.39
N ARG A 61 -8.52 -3.27 2.02
CA ARG A 61 -9.23 -4.15 2.95
C ARG A 61 -8.35 -4.53 4.15
N ASN A 62 -7.08 -4.82 3.92
CA ASN A 62 -6.14 -5.12 5.00
C ASN A 62 -5.95 -3.92 5.93
N VAL A 63 -5.68 -2.74 5.37
CA VAL A 63 -5.54 -1.49 6.13
C VAL A 63 -6.79 -1.20 6.98
N ARG A 64 -7.99 -1.41 6.42
CA ARG A 64 -9.25 -1.25 7.15
C ARG A 64 -9.36 -2.25 8.31
N ASN A 65 -8.99 -3.51 8.09
CA ASN A 65 -9.01 -4.53 9.14
C ASN A 65 -8.01 -4.18 10.26
N TYR A 66 -6.82 -3.71 9.91
CA TYR A 66 -5.81 -3.24 10.86
C TYR A 66 -6.31 -2.09 11.72
N TYR A 67 -6.96 -1.10 11.09
CA TYR A 67 -7.57 0.01 11.79
C TYR A 67 -8.61 -0.47 12.82
N HIS A 68 -9.48 -1.41 12.43
CA HIS A 68 -10.50 -1.96 13.30
C HIS A 68 -9.92 -2.75 14.48
N ILE A 69 -8.85 -3.51 14.26
CA ILE A 69 -8.15 -4.23 15.34
C ILE A 69 -7.62 -3.22 16.36
N LEU A 70 -6.92 -2.17 15.92
CA LEU A 70 -6.42 -1.12 16.83
C LEU A 70 -7.54 -0.42 17.58
N GLU A 71 -8.68 -0.18 16.93
CA GLU A 71 -9.85 0.45 17.55
C GLU A 71 -10.50 -0.40 18.64
N THR A 72 -10.52 -1.72 18.46
CA THR A 72 -11.18 -2.66 19.38
C THR A 72 -10.25 -3.28 20.42
N THR A 73 -8.95 -3.00 20.34
CA THR A 73 -7.94 -3.55 21.26
C THR A 73 -8.11 -2.99 22.68
N LYS A 74 -8.37 -3.87 23.64
CA LYS A 74 -8.54 -3.50 25.06
C LYS A 74 -7.26 -3.66 25.89
N GLU A 75 -6.40 -4.60 25.52
CA GLU A 75 -5.18 -4.97 26.25
C GLU A 75 -4.03 -5.30 25.29
N ALA A 76 -2.83 -5.59 25.82
CA ALA A 76 -1.64 -5.91 25.02
C ALA A 76 -1.30 -4.85 23.94
N HIS A 77 -1.54 -3.57 24.26
CA HIS A 77 -1.44 -2.44 23.32
C HIS A 77 -0.11 -2.37 22.57
N GLU A 78 1.00 -2.58 23.26
CA GLU A 78 2.33 -2.55 22.64
C GLU A 78 2.51 -3.66 21.60
N GLN A 79 2.10 -4.89 21.93
CA GLN A 79 2.22 -6.02 21.02
C GLN A 79 1.30 -5.85 19.82
N CYS A 80 0.05 -5.41 20.05
CA CYS A 80 -0.90 -5.10 18.98
C CYS A 80 -0.33 -4.01 18.05
N PHE A 81 0.19 -2.92 18.61
CA PHE A 81 0.84 -1.86 17.85
C PHE A 81 1.97 -2.41 16.96
N LYS A 82 2.92 -3.17 17.54
CA LYS A 82 4.06 -3.74 16.81
C LYS A 82 3.60 -4.63 15.66
N ASN A 83 2.66 -5.53 15.92
CA ASN A 83 2.14 -6.47 14.92
C ASN A 83 1.45 -5.74 13.77
N ILE A 84 0.54 -4.80 14.09
CA ILE A 84 -0.20 -4.06 13.08
C ILE A 84 0.72 -3.16 12.26
N LYS A 85 1.70 -2.51 12.89
CA LYS A 85 2.70 -1.70 12.20
C LYS A 85 3.50 -2.53 11.20
N GLU A 86 3.97 -3.70 11.61
CA GLU A 86 4.74 -4.61 10.76
C GLU A 86 3.90 -5.12 9.57
N LEU A 87 2.66 -5.56 9.82
CA LEU A 87 1.75 -6.01 8.78
C LEU A 87 1.46 -4.90 7.75
N ALA A 88 1.18 -3.69 8.23
CA ALA A 88 0.95 -2.54 7.35
C ALA A 88 2.19 -2.21 6.49
N LEU A 89 3.39 -2.28 7.08
CA LEU A 89 4.65 -2.08 6.35
C LEU A 89 4.84 -3.13 5.26
N GLN A 90 4.66 -4.40 5.57
CA GLN A 90 4.82 -5.51 4.62
C GLN A 90 3.85 -5.38 3.44
N ASP A 91 2.59 -5.04 3.72
CA ASP A 91 1.57 -4.84 2.70
C ASP A 91 1.89 -3.65 1.79
N LEU A 92 2.38 -2.54 2.33
CA LEU A 92 2.77 -1.36 1.54
C LEU A 92 4.00 -1.64 0.68
N VAL A 93 4.99 -2.36 1.21
CA VAL A 93 6.16 -2.80 0.43
C VAL A 93 5.75 -3.73 -0.71
N SER A 94 4.88 -4.70 -0.41
CA SER A 94 4.34 -5.65 -1.39
C SER A 94 3.56 -4.93 -2.50
N LEU A 95 2.68 -4.00 -2.12
CA LEU A 95 1.92 -3.17 -3.06
C LEU A 95 2.85 -2.35 -3.97
N TYR A 96 3.82 -1.63 -3.37
CA TYR A 96 4.75 -0.80 -4.13
C TYR A 96 5.54 -1.62 -5.16
N ARG A 97 6.04 -2.81 -4.78
CA ARG A 97 6.75 -3.71 -5.69
C ARG A 97 5.84 -4.17 -6.83
N LYS A 98 4.64 -4.66 -6.52
CA LYS A 98 3.70 -5.18 -7.53
C LYS A 98 3.22 -4.11 -8.51
N LEU A 99 2.97 -2.89 -8.04
CA LEU A 99 2.60 -1.78 -8.91
C LEU A 99 3.76 -1.35 -9.84
N ARG A 100 5.01 -1.40 -9.37
CA ARG A 100 6.17 -1.18 -10.25
C ARG A 100 6.30 -2.25 -11.31
N THR A 101 6.18 -3.53 -10.95
CA THR A 101 6.33 -4.62 -11.92
C THR A 101 5.22 -4.60 -12.98
N SER A 102 3.98 -4.25 -12.59
CA SER A 102 2.86 -4.08 -13.53
C SER A 102 3.17 -3.04 -14.62
N ASN A 103 3.93 -2.00 -14.30
CA ASN A 103 4.31 -0.96 -15.26
C ASN A 103 5.48 -1.37 -16.17
N VAL A 104 6.23 -2.43 -15.85
CA VAL A 104 7.40 -2.88 -16.62
C VAL A 104 7.00 -3.91 -17.70
N VAL A 105 5.88 -4.62 -17.54
CA VAL A 105 5.43 -5.64 -18.50
C VAL A 105 4.74 -5.03 -19.74
N ASN A 106 4.41 -3.73 -19.72
CA ASN A 106 3.77 -3.02 -20.84
C ASN A 106 4.75 -2.20 -21.71
N MET A 107 6.06 -2.47 -21.69
CA MET A 107 6.92 -1.96 -22.77
C MET A 107 6.62 -2.79 -24.03
N PRO A 108 6.16 -2.18 -25.14
CA PRO A 108 6.15 -2.89 -26.41
C PRO A 108 7.60 -3.22 -26.72
N GLN A 109 7.92 -4.52 -26.72
CA GLN A 109 9.15 -4.99 -27.33
C GLN A 109 9.09 -4.53 -28.78
N GLU A 110 9.87 -3.52 -29.14
CA GLU A 110 10.17 -3.22 -30.53
C GLU A 110 10.69 -4.53 -31.13
N GLN A 111 9.85 -5.16 -31.95
CA GLN A 111 10.27 -6.25 -32.82
C GLN A 111 11.43 -5.71 -33.64
N GLN A 112 12.65 -6.12 -33.29
CA GLN A 112 13.76 -6.14 -34.21
C GLN A 112 13.37 -7.06 -35.36
N VAL A 113 12.69 -6.49 -36.35
CA VAL A 113 12.59 -7.11 -37.67
C VAL A 113 13.99 -6.99 -38.26
N LEU A 114 14.74 -8.07 -38.14
CA LEU A 114 15.90 -8.34 -38.98
C LEU A 114 15.42 -8.31 -40.44
N SER A 115 15.49 -7.16 -41.09
CA SER A 115 15.49 -7.07 -42.55
C SER A 115 16.90 -7.40 -43.04
N ALA A 116 17.29 -8.66 -42.86
CA ALA A 116 18.31 -9.28 -43.68
C ALA A 116 17.59 -9.95 -44.87
N ALA A 117 17.37 -9.19 -45.94
CA ALA A 117 16.95 -9.76 -47.21
C ALA A 117 17.33 -8.84 -48.38
N ARG A 118 18.47 -9.22 -48.99
CA ARG A 118 18.90 -9.07 -50.40
C ARG A 118 19.20 -7.68 -50.94
#